data_AF-A0A5M3VR15-F1
#
_entry.id   AF-A0A5M3VR15-F1
#
_cell.length_a   1.000
_cell.length_b   1.000
_cell.length_c   1.000
_cell.angle_alpha   90.00
_cell.angle_beta   90.00
_cell.angle_gamma   90.00
#
_symmetry.space_group_name_H-M   'P 1'
#
loop_
_entity.id
_entity.type
_entity.pdbx_description
1 polymer ?
#
loop_
_entity_poly.entity_id
_entity_poly.type
_entity_poly.pdbx_seq_one_letter_code
_entity_poly.pdbx_strand_id
1 'polypeptide(L)'
;MLGALPVVAEFCSRLRIRELVDEACPVRDLAELTHGQVIEVLVANRLTSPAPLVHVQEWARTWAVAETFGVDPDLLNDDRIGRALDAIAPHLDHLAGSAGLSAIERFGVDASRMHWDMTSISLHGVYEQAEENFAAPKFGHPKDRRPDLKQIQAGIAVSGDGALPLFHRAFDGGAGEVGQVVGVMKALQALASRQQLLMVGDSKLISYANLAAMAAEQVGFIAPASKTYVGVQVLRGLDLAAATPVDYLARRGAGKPAERRGLWHVLEDGMTLPGPRKKDPVVKLRRVFVHSSARARAAATARAKKLDRARDDLQRLERGLGSRHYPTPGKVADRIAVIARDRRVAGYLHAEAGIAPDTGKPTLAWHFDQNAIDAEAAADGWYALLSNLDPGHADAEQILRLYKGQEAVERRYSAFKGPLAVTTLYLKNNRRVAELITVICLALLIFCLVERQVRQDWPYARPPRSRACTRGGPPSPPDGSSSTHWPVSGSSLVPASHHRSFLNRPIFSSAFSIYST
;
A
#
# COMPACT_ATOMS: atom_id res chain seq x y z
N MET A 1 -18.54 19.41 -20.75
CA MET A 1 -18.56 19.57 -19.27
C MET A 1 -17.19 20.03 -18.78
N LEU A 2 -17.13 21.07 -17.94
CA LEU A 2 -15.85 21.59 -17.41
C LEU A 2 -15.28 20.71 -16.29
N GLY A 3 -16.10 20.34 -15.31
CA GLY A 3 -15.73 19.43 -14.22
C GLY A 3 -14.43 19.84 -13.50
N ALA A 4 -13.52 18.88 -13.32
CA ALA A 4 -12.22 19.12 -12.66
C ALA A 4 -11.09 19.50 -13.62
N LEU A 5 -11.36 19.67 -14.92
CA LEU A 5 -10.30 19.87 -15.93
C LEU A 5 -9.42 21.11 -15.65
N PRO A 6 -9.96 22.29 -15.27
CA PRO A 6 -9.12 23.45 -15.00
C PRO A 6 -8.13 23.22 -13.86
N VAL A 7 -8.55 22.49 -12.82
CA VAL A 7 -7.66 22.09 -11.72
C VAL A 7 -6.58 21.15 -12.23
N VAL A 8 -6.93 20.16 -13.05
CA VAL A 8 -5.94 19.24 -13.62
C VAL A 8 -4.94 19.99 -14.50
N ALA A 9 -5.41 20.87 -15.39
CA ALA A 9 -4.56 21.64 -16.29
C ALA A 9 -3.57 22.54 -15.53
N GLU A 10 -4.03 23.22 -14.47
CA GLU A 10 -3.17 24.02 -13.61
C GLU A 10 -2.05 23.18 -12.97
N PHE A 11 -2.38 21.98 -12.46
CA PHE A 11 -1.36 21.11 -11.88
C PHE A 11 -0.43 20.48 -12.94
N CYS A 12 -0.93 20.19 -14.15
CA CYS A 12 -0.09 19.75 -15.28
C CYS A 12 0.94 20.82 -15.66
N SER A 13 0.48 22.07 -15.82
CA SER A 13 1.34 23.24 -16.11
C SER A 13 2.35 23.48 -14.99
N ARG A 14 1.91 23.48 -13.73
CA ARG A 14 2.81 23.61 -12.59
C ARG A 14 3.81 22.47 -12.53
N LEU A 15 3.47 21.23 -12.89
CA LEU A 15 4.41 20.12 -12.96
C LEU A 15 5.27 20.10 -14.23
N ARG A 16 4.99 20.98 -15.20
CA ARG A 16 5.62 21.00 -16.53
C ARG A 16 5.43 19.71 -17.34
N ILE A 17 4.29 19.04 -17.22
CA ILE A 17 4.10 17.72 -17.84
C ILE A 17 4.26 17.81 -19.36
N ARG A 18 3.63 18.79 -20.00
CA ARG A 18 3.75 19.01 -21.44
C ARG A 18 5.19 19.25 -21.85
N GLU A 19 5.88 20.18 -21.19
CA GLU A 19 7.24 20.58 -21.54
C GLU A 19 8.22 19.41 -21.38
N LEU A 20 8.13 18.66 -20.27
CA LEU A 20 8.99 17.50 -20.05
C LEU A 20 8.82 16.42 -21.13
N VAL A 21 7.59 16.22 -21.60
CA VAL A 21 7.32 15.26 -22.69
C VAL A 21 7.80 15.81 -24.03
N ASP A 22 7.54 17.08 -24.34
CA ASP A 22 7.91 17.68 -25.62
C ASP A 22 9.43 17.88 -25.76
N GLU A 23 10.14 18.13 -24.65
CA GLU A 23 11.62 18.14 -24.60
C GLU A 23 12.21 16.75 -24.86
N ALA A 24 11.60 15.69 -24.30
CA ALA A 24 12.06 14.32 -24.50
C ALA A 24 11.66 13.74 -25.86
N CYS A 25 10.51 14.16 -26.40
CA CYS A 25 9.87 13.60 -27.57
C CYS A 25 9.38 14.73 -28.50
N PRO A 26 10.29 15.47 -29.15
CA PRO A 26 9.90 16.58 -30.01
C PRO A 26 9.12 16.10 -31.23
N VAL A 27 8.11 16.88 -31.62
CA VAL A 27 7.35 16.68 -32.86
C VAL A 27 7.88 17.58 -33.97
N ARG A 28 7.57 17.23 -35.22
CA ARG A 28 7.84 18.12 -36.37
C ARG A 28 6.91 19.34 -36.31
N ASP A 29 7.36 20.47 -36.85
CA ASP A 29 6.58 21.74 -36.89
C ASP A 29 5.22 21.63 -37.60
N LEU A 30 5.04 20.60 -38.43
CA LEU A 30 3.78 20.29 -39.14
C LEU A 30 2.75 19.54 -38.28
N ALA A 31 3.11 19.13 -37.06
CA ALA A 31 2.21 18.39 -36.20
C ALA A 31 1.16 19.31 -35.56
N GLU A 32 -0.12 18.97 -35.73
CA GLU A 32 -1.23 19.75 -35.16
C GLU A 32 -1.29 19.67 -33.62
N LEU A 33 -0.72 18.61 -33.04
CA LEU A 33 -0.57 18.43 -31.59
C LEU A 33 0.84 17.98 -31.25
N THR A 34 1.35 18.44 -30.10
CA THR A 34 2.56 17.89 -29.50
C THR A 34 2.28 16.56 -28.78
N HIS A 35 3.32 15.85 -28.38
CA HIS A 35 3.13 14.61 -27.60
C HIS A 35 2.73 14.94 -26.16
N GLY A 36 3.28 16.01 -25.59
CA GLY A 36 2.95 16.53 -24.27
C GLY A 36 1.47 16.89 -24.13
N GLN A 37 0.87 17.55 -25.12
CA GLN A 37 -0.57 17.83 -25.14
C GLN A 37 -1.41 16.56 -25.05
N VAL A 38 -1.04 15.53 -25.81
CA VAL A 38 -1.76 14.25 -25.79
C VAL A 38 -1.64 13.58 -24.41
N ILE A 39 -0.43 13.59 -23.81
CA ILE A 39 -0.22 13.01 -22.47
C ILE A 39 -1.01 13.76 -21.39
N GLU A 40 -1.05 15.10 -21.40
CA GLU A 40 -1.86 15.87 -20.45
C GLU A 40 -3.35 15.52 -20.53
N VAL A 41 -3.87 15.40 -21.75
CA VAL A 41 -5.25 14.98 -21.98
C VAL A 41 -5.51 13.57 -21.46
N LEU A 42 -4.58 12.63 -21.66
CA LEU A 42 -4.71 11.27 -21.11
C LEU A 42 -4.69 11.28 -19.58
N VAL A 43 -3.84 12.11 -18.96
CA VAL A 43 -3.84 12.31 -17.50
C VAL A 43 -5.18 12.85 -17.03
N ALA A 44 -5.73 13.85 -17.72
CA ALA A 44 -7.04 14.43 -17.42
C ALA A 44 -8.18 13.41 -17.59
N ASN A 45 -8.13 12.57 -18.62
CA ASN A 45 -9.07 11.47 -18.80
C ASN A 45 -9.04 10.51 -17.60
N ARG A 46 -7.84 10.12 -17.15
CA ARG A 46 -7.67 9.23 -15.99
C ARG A 46 -8.15 9.82 -14.67
N LEU A 47 -8.13 11.15 -14.51
CA LEU A 47 -8.56 11.82 -13.29
C LEU A 47 -10.06 12.11 -13.22
N THR A 48 -10.75 12.08 -14.36
CA THR A 48 -12.14 12.52 -14.46
C THR A 48 -13.09 11.36 -14.69
N SER A 49 -13.03 10.73 -15.86
CA SER A 49 -13.83 9.59 -16.27
C SER A 49 -12.97 8.68 -17.14
N PRO A 50 -12.17 7.79 -16.51
CA PRO A 50 -11.25 6.91 -17.23
C PRO A 50 -11.96 6.17 -18.37
N ALA A 51 -11.53 6.42 -19.60
CA ALA A 51 -12.05 5.77 -20.78
C ALA A 51 -10.98 4.83 -21.38
N PRO A 52 -11.38 3.75 -22.09
CA PRO A 52 -10.47 3.05 -22.98
C PRO A 52 -9.87 4.02 -24.02
N LEU A 53 -8.65 3.77 -24.49
CA LEU A 53 -7.94 4.69 -25.41
C LEU A 53 -8.77 5.03 -26.66
N VAL A 54 -9.51 4.05 -27.19
CA VAL A 54 -10.40 4.21 -28.36
C VAL A 54 -11.60 5.14 -28.12
N HIS A 55 -11.96 5.40 -26.86
CA HIS A 55 -13.07 6.28 -26.47
C HIS A 55 -12.60 7.63 -25.92
N VAL A 56 -11.29 7.92 -25.93
CA VAL A 56 -10.76 9.20 -25.42
C VAL A 56 -11.24 10.37 -26.27
N GLN A 57 -11.35 10.21 -27.59
CA GLN A 57 -11.92 11.24 -28.48
C GLN A 57 -13.37 11.58 -28.10
N GLU A 58 -14.22 10.57 -27.91
CA GLU A 58 -15.63 10.77 -27.52
C GLU A 58 -15.75 11.42 -26.14
N TRP A 59 -14.92 10.98 -25.19
CA TRP A 59 -14.78 11.65 -23.91
C TRP A 59 -14.36 13.12 -24.08
N ALA A 60 -13.36 13.41 -24.92
CA ALA A 60 -12.88 14.77 -25.14
C ALA A 60 -13.94 15.68 -25.78
N ARG A 61 -14.81 15.15 -26.64
CA ARG A 61 -15.96 15.90 -27.21
C ARG A 61 -17.02 16.26 -26.16
N THR A 62 -17.21 15.41 -25.15
CA THR A 62 -18.21 15.64 -24.09
C THR A 62 -17.67 16.51 -22.96
N TRP A 63 -16.36 16.66 -22.86
CA TRP A 63 -15.66 17.46 -21.86
C TRP A 63 -15.06 18.74 -22.47
N ALA A 64 -14.79 19.76 -21.66
CA ALA A 64 -14.26 21.05 -22.14
C ALA A 64 -12.75 20.98 -22.43
N VAL A 65 -12.30 19.98 -23.21
CA VAL A 65 -10.88 19.73 -23.50
C VAL A 65 -10.30 20.81 -24.41
N ALA A 66 -11.06 21.24 -25.42
CA ALA A 66 -10.67 22.32 -26.32
C ALA A 66 -10.41 23.62 -25.55
N GLU A 67 -11.33 23.98 -24.66
CA GLU A 67 -11.26 25.23 -23.89
C GLU A 67 -10.18 25.18 -22.80
N THR A 68 -9.96 24.01 -22.20
CA THR A 68 -9.04 23.90 -21.05
C THR A 68 -7.60 23.63 -21.47
N PHE A 69 -7.39 22.77 -22.47
CA PHE A 69 -6.05 22.33 -22.91
C PHE A 69 -5.65 22.91 -24.28
N GLY A 70 -6.55 23.60 -24.98
CA GLY A 70 -6.29 24.08 -26.34
C GLY A 70 -6.13 22.93 -27.34
N VAL A 71 -6.79 21.79 -27.08
CA VAL A 71 -6.68 20.58 -27.90
C VAL A 71 -8.03 20.29 -28.53
N ASP A 72 -8.09 20.30 -29.86
CA ASP A 72 -9.27 19.86 -30.60
C ASP A 72 -9.51 18.36 -30.33
N PRO A 73 -10.69 17.97 -29.79
CA PRO A 73 -11.06 16.58 -29.60
C PRO A 73 -10.87 15.71 -30.85
N ASP A 74 -11.00 16.27 -32.04
CA ASP A 74 -11.02 15.50 -33.29
C ASP A 74 -9.63 14.99 -33.69
N LEU A 75 -8.60 15.60 -33.12
CA LEU A 75 -7.20 15.22 -33.26
C LEU A 75 -6.80 14.10 -32.28
N LEU A 76 -7.66 13.71 -31.33
CA LEU A 76 -7.39 12.70 -30.30
C LEU A 76 -7.86 11.28 -30.67
N ASN A 77 -7.77 10.92 -31.95
CA ASN A 77 -8.01 9.54 -32.39
C ASN A 77 -7.00 8.56 -31.75
N ASP A 78 -7.36 7.28 -31.74
CA ASP A 78 -6.59 6.21 -31.13
C ASP A 78 -5.19 6.05 -31.73
N ASP A 79 -5.02 6.27 -33.04
CA ASP A 79 -3.72 6.29 -33.70
C ASP A 79 -2.82 7.43 -33.21
N ARG A 80 -3.36 8.64 -33.00
CA ARG A 80 -2.60 9.77 -32.46
C ARG A 80 -2.16 9.49 -31.01
N ILE A 81 -3.08 8.95 -30.21
CA ILE A 81 -2.81 8.54 -28.83
C ILE A 81 -1.75 7.45 -28.78
N GLY A 82 -1.88 6.43 -29.64
CA GLY A 82 -0.93 5.34 -29.77
C GLY A 82 0.47 5.84 -30.13
N ARG A 83 0.59 6.74 -31.10
CA ARG A 83 1.88 7.33 -31.48
C ARG A 83 2.52 8.16 -30.36
N ALA A 84 1.72 8.91 -29.60
CA ALA A 84 2.26 9.69 -28.48
C ALA A 84 2.78 8.79 -27.35
N LEU A 85 2.04 7.73 -27.06
CA LEU A 85 2.46 6.72 -26.09
C LEU A 85 3.72 5.97 -26.59
N ASP A 86 3.80 5.62 -27.89
CA ASP A 86 4.99 4.97 -28.47
C ASP A 86 6.23 5.89 -28.40
N ALA A 87 6.03 7.20 -28.59
CA ALA A 87 7.10 8.19 -28.53
C ALA A 87 7.72 8.30 -27.13
N ILE A 88 6.92 8.22 -26.06
CA ILE A 88 7.43 8.31 -24.68
C ILE A 88 8.07 7.00 -24.17
N ALA A 89 7.86 5.88 -24.86
CA ALA A 89 8.30 4.56 -24.41
C ALA A 89 9.80 4.46 -24.09
N PRO A 90 10.72 5.06 -24.87
CA PRO A 90 12.15 5.05 -24.54
C PRO A 90 12.52 5.95 -23.34
N HIS A 91 11.62 6.83 -22.90
CA HIS A 91 11.88 7.92 -21.96
C HIS A 91 11.13 7.78 -20.62
N LEU A 92 10.48 6.64 -20.35
CA LEU A 92 9.59 6.48 -19.18
C LEU A 92 10.29 6.75 -17.84
N ASP A 93 11.50 6.23 -17.64
CA ASP A 93 12.28 6.44 -16.41
C ASP A 93 12.65 7.92 -16.23
N HIS A 94 13.05 8.59 -17.31
CA HIS A 94 13.39 10.01 -17.32
C HIS A 94 12.16 10.86 -16.99
N LEU A 95 11.02 10.60 -17.64
CA LEU A 95 9.77 11.33 -17.40
C LEU A 95 9.27 11.14 -15.97
N ALA A 96 9.34 9.91 -15.43
CA ALA A 96 8.99 9.62 -14.05
C ALA A 96 9.85 10.42 -13.06
N GLY A 97 11.18 10.40 -13.25
CA GLY A 97 12.11 11.15 -12.41
C GLY A 97 11.92 12.66 -12.50
N SER A 98 11.79 13.21 -13.72
CA SER A 98 11.66 14.65 -13.94
C SER A 98 10.32 15.20 -13.43
N ALA A 99 9.22 14.46 -13.57
CA ALA A 99 7.95 14.85 -12.95
C ALA A 99 8.03 14.83 -11.41
N GLY A 100 8.71 13.83 -10.84
CA GLY A 100 9.01 13.78 -9.41
C GLY A 100 9.84 14.96 -8.91
N LEU A 101 10.90 15.31 -9.63
CA LEU A 101 11.76 16.47 -9.32
C LEU A 101 10.96 17.77 -9.39
N SER A 102 10.18 17.96 -10.45
CA SER A 102 9.30 19.11 -10.62
C SER A 102 8.31 19.23 -9.45
N ALA A 103 7.76 18.10 -8.96
CA ALA A 103 6.91 18.10 -7.77
C ALA A 103 7.67 18.55 -6.51
N ILE A 104 8.90 18.06 -6.30
CA ILE A 104 9.76 18.47 -5.18
C ILE A 104 10.03 19.97 -5.21
N GLU A 105 10.52 20.48 -6.33
CA GLU A 105 10.95 21.87 -6.48
C GLU A 105 9.77 22.85 -6.39
N ARG A 106 8.64 22.54 -7.03
CA ARG A 106 7.53 23.48 -7.21
C ARG A 106 6.44 23.39 -6.14
N PHE A 107 6.40 22.30 -5.38
CA PHE A 107 5.44 22.11 -4.29
C PHE A 107 6.10 21.94 -2.92
N GLY A 108 7.44 22.05 -2.85
CA GLY A 108 8.21 21.95 -1.61
C GLY A 108 8.00 20.61 -0.91
N VAL A 109 8.11 19.52 -1.68
CA VAL A 109 7.86 18.17 -1.16
C VAL A 109 9.12 17.64 -0.49
N ASP A 110 8.98 17.13 0.73
CA ASP A 110 10.07 16.43 1.40
C ASP A 110 10.28 15.03 0.80
N ALA A 111 11.40 14.83 0.12
CA ALA A 111 11.80 13.55 -0.47
C ALA A 111 12.84 12.77 0.37
N SER A 112 13.15 13.24 1.59
CA SER A 112 14.11 12.57 2.49
C SER A 112 13.60 11.20 2.94
N ARG A 113 12.28 11.01 3.01
CA ARG A 113 11.64 9.74 3.38
C ARG A 113 10.79 9.22 2.24
N MET A 114 11.19 8.10 1.66
CA MET A 114 10.51 7.44 0.56
C MET A 114 10.01 6.06 0.99
N HIS A 115 8.74 5.80 0.74
CA HIS A 115 8.15 4.48 0.91
C HIS A 115 8.16 3.73 -0.41
N TRP A 116 8.79 2.56 -0.43
CA TRP A 116 8.85 1.68 -1.60
C TRP A 116 7.94 0.48 -1.39
N ASP A 117 7.03 0.23 -2.33
CA ASP A 117 6.30 -1.03 -2.42
C ASP A 117 6.12 -1.39 -3.90
N MET A 118 6.05 -2.69 -4.16
CA MET A 118 5.76 -3.22 -5.48
C MET A 118 4.36 -3.80 -5.48
N THR A 119 3.55 -3.37 -6.44
CA THR A 119 2.22 -3.92 -6.65
C THR A 119 2.12 -4.68 -7.96
N SER A 120 1.46 -5.84 -7.92
CA SER A 120 1.06 -6.54 -9.13
C SER A 120 -0.13 -5.85 -9.81
N ILE A 121 -0.11 -5.84 -11.13
CA ILE A 121 -1.21 -5.45 -12.01
C ILE A 121 -1.50 -6.65 -12.91
N SER A 122 -2.72 -7.18 -12.84
CA SER A 122 -3.16 -8.28 -13.70
C SER A 122 -3.49 -7.78 -15.09
N LEU A 123 -3.11 -8.57 -16.10
CA LEU A 123 -3.23 -8.22 -17.51
C LEU A 123 -4.17 -9.19 -18.22
N HIS A 124 -4.96 -8.65 -19.14
CA HIS A 124 -5.90 -9.42 -19.95
C HIS A 124 -5.40 -9.47 -21.39
N GLY A 125 -4.71 -10.55 -21.74
CA GLY A 125 -4.13 -10.77 -23.07
C GLY A 125 -3.22 -12.00 -23.10
N VAL A 126 -2.94 -12.51 -24.31
CA VAL A 126 -2.12 -13.71 -24.48
C VAL A 126 -0.63 -13.39 -24.30
N TYR A 127 -0.15 -12.23 -24.78
CA TYR A 127 1.25 -11.79 -24.70
C TYR A 127 2.25 -12.92 -25.07
N GLU A 128 2.16 -13.43 -26.30
CA GLU A 128 3.03 -14.51 -26.80
C GLU A 128 4.48 -14.04 -26.99
N GLN A 129 4.63 -12.77 -27.37
CA GLN A 129 5.91 -12.10 -27.56
C GLN A 129 5.97 -10.88 -26.66
N ALA A 130 7.09 -10.69 -25.97
CA ALA A 130 7.38 -9.52 -25.17
C ALA A 130 8.50 -8.74 -25.86
N GLU A 131 8.30 -7.44 -26.08
CA GLU A 131 9.34 -6.56 -26.58
C GLU A 131 10.48 -6.50 -25.57
N GLU A 132 11.72 -6.62 -26.05
CA GLU A 132 12.92 -6.48 -25.22
C GLU A 132 12.97 -5.07 -24.61
N ASN A 133 13.60 -4.95 -23.43
CA ASN A 133 13.70 -3.72 -22.63
C ASN A 133 12.42 -3.26 -21.90
N PHE A 134 11.27 -3.91 -22.13
CA PHE A 134 10.03 -3.63 -21.39
C PHE A 134 9.62 -4.78 -20.49
N ALA A 135 8.98 -4.46 -19.37
CA ALA A 135 8.53 -5.41 -18.36
C ALA A 135 7.72 -6.56 -18.96
N ALA A 136 8.21 -7.79 -18.84
CA ALA A 136 7.57 -8.95 -19.44
C ALA A 136 6.35 -9.44 -18.62
N PRO A 137 5.17 -9.57 -19.25
CA PRO A 137 3.99 -10.19 -18.64
C PRO A 137 4.26 -11.66 -18.29
N LYS A 138 4.22 -12.00 -17.01
CA LYS A 138 4.50 -13.36 -16.50
C LYS A 138 3.46 -13.75 -15.46
N PHE A 139 3.20 -15.05 -15.31
CA PHE A 139 2.45 -15.56 -14.18
C PHE A 139 3.23 -15.38 -12.88
N GLY A 140 2.52 -15.21 -11.76
CA GLY A 140 3.13 -15.13 -10.45
C GLY A 140 2.08 -15.16 -9.34
N HIS A 141 2.37 -14.50 -8.21
CA HIS A 141 1.47 -14.45 -7.06
C HIS A 141 0.82 -13.07 -6.92
N PRO A 142 -0.29 -12.80 -7.63
CA PRO A 142 -0.86 -11.47 -7.66
C PRO A 142 -1.57 -11.11 -6.35
N LYS A 143 -1.44 -9.85 -5.94
CA LYS A 143 -2.12 -9.28 -4.76
C LYS A 143 -3.66 -9.24 -4.91
N ASP A 144 -4.20 -9.31 -6.14
CA ASP A 144 -5.64 -9.29 -6.44
C ASP A 144 -6.29 -10.69 -6.52
N ARG A 145 -5.52 -11.75 -6.23
CA ARG A 145 -5.97 -13.16 -6.21
C ARG A 145 -6.44 -13.69 -7.58
N ARG A 146 -5.86 -13.20 -8.68
CA ARG A 146 -6.06 -13.74 -10.04
C ARG A 146 -4.84 -14.51 -10.57
N PRO A 147 -4.46 -15.65 -9.96
CA PRO A 147 -3.28 -16.42 -10.40
C PRO A 147 -3.44 -17.01 -11.82
N ASP A 148 -4.66 -16.98 -12.35
CA ASP A 148 -5.02 -17.36 -13.71
C ASP A 148 -4.59 -16.34 -14.77
N LEU A 149 -4.20 -15.12 -14.38
CA LEU A 149 -3.80 -14.05 -15.28
C LEU A 149 -2.29 -13.83 -15.26
N LYS A 150 -1.73 -13.42 -16.41
CA LYS A 150 -0.39 -12.82 -16.45
C LYS A 150 -0.43 -11.50 -15.69
N GLN A 151 0.69 -11.15 -15.08
CA GLN A 151 0.85 -9.89 -14.36
C GLN A 151 2.14 -9.19 -14.78
N ILE A 152 2.20 -7.91 -14.44
CA ILE A 152 3.45 -7.15 -14.32
C ILE A 152 3.49 -6.53 -12.92
N GLN A 153 4.66 -6.08 -12.49
CA GLN A 153 4.81 -5.37 -11.24
C GLN A 153 5.08 -3.89 -11.48
N ALA A 154 4.42 -3.02 -10.74
CA ALA A 154 4.70 -1.60 -10.69
C ALA A 154 5.32 -1.28 -9.32
N GLY A 155 6.58 -0.84 -9.33
CA GLY A 155 7.22 -0.28 -8.14
C GLY A 155 6.95 1.22 -8.10
N ILE A 156 6.46 1.71 -6.96
CA ILE A 156 6.16 3.13 -6.77
C ILE A 156 6.88 3.59 -5.51
N ALA A 157 7.65 4.67 -5.64
CA ALA A 157 8.27 5.36 -4.52
C ALA A 157 7.39 6.54 -4.12
N VAL A 158 6.88 6.49 -2.90
CA VAL A 158 5.92 7.46 -2.38
C VAL A 158 6.56 8.26 -1.24
N SER A 159 6.59 9.58 -1.35
CA SER A 159 7.12 10.44 -0.29
C SER A 159 6.29 10.31 0.99
N GLY A 160 6.97 10.33 2.13
CA GLY A 160 6.33 10.43 3.43
C GLY A 160 5.64 11.77 3.71
N ASP A 161 5.80 12.77 2.84
CA ASP A 161 5.06 14.03 2.82
C ASP A 161 3.93 13.95 1.78
N GLY A 162 2.69 14.10 2.22
CA GLY A 162 1.50 14.06 1.36
C GLY A 162 1.18 12.69 0.73
N ALA A 163 2.03 11.68 0.92
CA ALA A 163 1.95 10.39 0.23
C ALA A 163 1.95 10.59 -1.30
N LEU A 164 2.92 11.35 -1.81
CA LEU A 164 3.07 11.70 -3.23
C LEU A 164 3.92 10.66 -3.97
N PRO A 165 3.46 10.05 -5.08
CA PRO A 165 4.27 9.14 -5.88
C PRO A 165 5.28 9.93 -6.71
N LEU A 166 6.52 10.03 -6.22
CA LEU A 166 7.57 10.83 -6.87
C LEU A 166 8.36 10.05 -7.90
N PHE A 167 8.30 8.72 -7.87
CA PHE A 167 8.96 7.87 -8.86
C PHE A 167 8.18 6.57 -9.04
N HIS A 168 8.19 6.03 -10.26
CA HIS A 168 7.56 4.75 -10.56
C HIS A 168 8.31 4.03 -11.67
N ARG A 169 8.20 2.71 -11.69
CA ARG A 169 8.78 1.87 -12.75
C ARG A 169 7.99 0.57 -12.90
N ALA A 170 7.85 0.12 -14.14
CA ALA A 170 7.29 -1.19 -14.47
C ALA A 170 8.39 -2.27 -14.49
N PHE A 171 8.07 -3.44 -13.98
CA PHE A 171 8.94 -4.60 -13.84
C PHE A 171 8.22 -5.88 -14.25
N ASP A 172 8.99 -6.90 -14.65
CA ASP A 172 8.48 -8.22 -15.01
C ASP A 172 7.50 -8.79 -13.97
N GLY A 173 6.47 -9.51 -14.42
CA GLY A 173 5.48 -10.13 -13.53
C GLY A 173 6.04 -11.07 -12.47
N GLY A 174 7.15 -11.73 -12.79
CA GLY A 174 7.87 -12.65 -11.91
C GLY A 174 9.06 -12.02 -11.19
N ALA A 175 9.33 -10.72 -11.38
CA ALA A 175 10.43 -10.06 -10.69
C ALA A 175 10.23 -10.12 -9.17
N GLY A 176 11.27 -10.52 -8.44
CA GLY A 176 11.34 -10.25 -7.01
C GLY A 176 11.79 -8.81 -6.78
N GLU A 177 11.44 -8.24 -5.63
CA GLU A 177 11.99 -6.94 -5.16
C GLU A 177 13.52 -6.94 -5.04
N VAL A 178 14.14 -8.13 -4.97
CA VAL A 178 15.56 -8.32 -4.75
C VAL A 178 16.34 -8.03 -6.04
N GLY A 179 17.11 -6.93 -6.04
CA GLY A 179 17.99 -6.52 -7.14
C GLY A 179 17.54 -5.28 -7.93
N GLN A 180 16.26 -4.90 -7.86
CA GLN A 180 15.71 -3.75 -8.60
C GLN A 180 15.78 -2.43 -7.82
N VAL A 181 15.98 -2.52 -6.50
CA VAL A 181 16.01 -1.38 -5.58
C VAL A 181 17.23 -0.48 -5.83
N VAL A 182 18.35 -1.00 -6.34
CA VAL A 182 19.61 -0.22 -6.51
C VAL A 182 19.48 0.89 -7.54
N GLY A 183 18.93 0.60 -8.73
CA GLY A 183 18.73 1.61 -9.77
C GLY A 183 17.72 2.68 -9.33
N VAL A 184 16.66 2.24 -8.64
CA VAL A 184 15.65 3.13 -8.04
C VAL A 184 16.28 4.01 -6.96
N MET A 185 17.13 3.46 -6.08
CA MET A 185 17.81 4.23 -5.03
C MET A 185 18.65 5.36 -5.60
N LYS A 186 19.41 5.10 -6.66
CA LYS A 186 20.21 6.15 -7.32
C LYS A 186 19.34 7.25 -7.90
N ALA A 187 18.23 6.88 -8.54
CA ALA A 187 17.25 7.84 -9.04
C ALA A 187 16.64 8.66 -7.89
N LEU A 188 16.23 8.01 -6.80
CA LEU A 188 15.64 8.67 -5.63
C LEU A 188 16.63 9.55 -4.87
N GLN A 189 17.89 9.15 -4.76
CA GLN A 189 18.94 9.96 -4.15
C GLN A 189 19.21 11.23 -4.95
N ALA A 190 19.23 11.14 -6.27
CA ALA A 190 19.35 12.31 -7.14
C ALA A 190 18.21 13.31 -6.90
N LEU A 191 17.01 12.81 -6.56
CA LEU A 191 15.85 13.62 -6.21
C LEU A 191 15.91 14.22 -4.79
N ALA A 192 16.45 13.48 -3.81
CA ALA A 192 16.39 13.82 -2.38
C ALA A 192 17.36 14.94 -1.92
N SER A 193 17.80 15.82 -2.83
CA SER A 193 18.82 16.87 -2.65
C SER A 193 19.09 17.31 -1.19
N ARG A 194 20.30 16.99 -0.70
CA ARG A 194 20.92 17.41 0.59
C ARG A 194 20.63 16.62 1.87
N GLN A 195 19.68 15.69 1.91
CA GLN A 195 19.43 14.86 3.10
C GLN A 195 19.67 13.37 2.85
N GLN A 196 20.03 12.64 3.91
CA GLN A 196 20.19 11.19 3.82
C GLN A 196 18.83 10.56 3.51
N LEU A 197 18.72 9.88 2.36
CA LEU A 197 17.50 9.19 1.94
C LEU A 197 17.17 8.05 2.92
N LEU A 198 15.94 8.03 3.42
CA LEU A 198 15.35 6.96 4.21
C LEU A 198 14.32 6.20 3.37
N MET A 199 14.58 4.91 3.12
CA MET A 199 13.64 3.99 2.49
C MET A 199 12.83 3.20 3.50
N VAL A 200 11.50 3.23 3.38
CA VAL A 200 10.59 2.43 4.20
C VAL A 200 9.83 1.44 3.33
N GLY A 201 9.87 0.15 3.64
CA GLY A 201 9.27 -0.87 2.78
C GLY A 201 8.68 -2.06 3.52
N ASP A 202 8.17 -3.03 2.75
CA ASP A 202 7.75 -4.32 3.28
C ASP A 202 8.97 -5.24 3.55
N SER A 203 8.72 -6.46 4.04
CA SER A 203 9.80 -7.40 4.41
C SER A 203 10.66 -7.88 3.23
N LYS A 204 10.20 -7.72 1.99
CA LYS A 204 10.94 -8.11 0.78
C LYS A 204 12.00 -7.08 0.41
N LEU A 205 11.94 -5.86 0.96
CA LEU A 205 13.06 -4.92 0.91
C LEU A 205 14.31 -5.53 1.55
N ILE A 206 14.13 -6.41 2.54
CA ILE A 206 15.20 -7.10 3.27
C ILE A 206 15.74 -8.27 2.44
N SER A 207 16.87 -8.04 1.79
CA SER A 207 17.75 -9.07 1.24
C SER A 207 19.20 -8.64 1.43
N TYR A 208 20.14 -9.60 1.50
CA TYR A 208 21.55 -9.24 1.66
C TYR A 208 22.03 -8.25 0.58
N ALA A 209 21.67 -8.49 -0.69
CA ALA A 209 22.04 -7.62 -1.80
C ALA A 209 21.49 -6.19 -1.66
N ASN A 210 20.21 -6.05 -1.32
CA ASN A 210 19.59 -4.73 -1.11
C ASN A 210 20.21 -4.01 0.08
N LEU A 211 20.42 -4.72 1.19
CA LEU A 211 21.00 -4.16 2.43
C LEU A 211 22.45 -3.72 2.24
N ALA A 212 23.27 -4.52 1.56
CA ALA A 212 24.64 -4.17 1.23
C ALA A 212 24.71 -2.94 0.32
N ALA A 213 23.81 -2.85 -0.67
CA ALA A 213 23.70 -1.70 -1.55
C ALA A 213 23.25 -0.43 -0.79
N MET A 214 22.24 -0.53 0.07
CA MET A 214 21.79 0.58 0.92
C MET A 214 22.92 1.07 1.84
N ALA A 215 23.69 0.15 2.43
CA ALA A 215 24.84 0.51 3.25
C ALA A 215 25.95 1.21 2.44
N ALA A 216 26.28 0.69 1.24
CA ALA A 216 27.31 1.27 0.38
C ALA A 216 26.94 2.67 -0.12
N GLU A 217 25.67 2.89 -0.45
CA GLU A 217 25.14 4.16 -0.95
C GLU A 217 24.65 5.08 0.19
N GLN A 218 24.93 4.72 1.46
CA GLN A 218 24.55 5.47 2.67
C GLN A 218 23.04 5.79 2.77
N VAL A 219 22.18 4.90 2.27
CA VAL A 219 20.72 4.98 2.38
C VAL A 219 20.26 4.40 3.71
N GLY A 220 19.52 5.18 4.49
CA GLY A 220 18.81 4.68 5.67
C GLY A 220 17.64 3.80 5.25
N PHE A 221 17.30 2.77 6.02
CA PHE A 221 16.11 1.96 5.75
C PHE A 221 15.36 1.52 7.00
N ILE A 222 14.07 1.26 6.83
CA ILE A 222 13.22 0.59 7.83
C ILE A 222 12.29 -0.39 7.11
N ALA A 223 12.34 -1.67 7.49
CA ALA A 223 11.40 -2.67 6.97
C ALA A 223 11.17 -3.80 7.99
N PRO A 224 10.00 -4.47 7.96
CA PRO A 224 9.71 -5.56 8.87
C PRO A 224 10.60 -6.78 8.57
N ALA A 225 11.11 -7.41 9.62
CA ALA A 225 11.88 -8.64 9.49
C ALA A 225 10.97 -9.81 9.07
N SER A 226 11.40 -10.59 8.09
CA SER A 226 10.77 -11.86 7.79
C SER A 226 11.19 -12.92 8.83
N LYS A 227 10.47 -14.06 8.84
CA LYS A 227 10.79 -15.21 9.72
C LYS A 227 12.19 -15.79 9.49
N THR A 228 12.77 -15.53 8.31
CA THR A 228 14.14 -15.94 7.97
C THR A 228 15.18 -15.18 8.79
N TYR A 229 14.92 -13.90 9.08
CA TYR A 229 15.86 -13.03 9.82
C TYR A 229 15.54 -13.01 11.32
N VAL A 230 14.26 -13.03 11.67
CA VAL A 230 13.81 -13.06 13.07
C VAL A 230 12.80 -14.19 13.24
N GLY A 231 13.28 -15.31 13.76
CA GLY A 231 12.46 -16.48 14.05
C GLY A 231 11.50 -16.25 15.21
N VAL A 232 10.41 -17.03 15.25
CA VAL A 232 9.41 -16.94 16.31
C VAL A 232 9.98 -17.20 17.70
N GLN A 233 11.03 -18.03 17.82
CA GLN A 233 11.66 -18.32 19.12
C GLN A 233 12.32 -17.08 19.74
N VAL A 234 12.88 -16.19 18.91
CA VAL A 234 13.41 -14.91 19.39
C VAL A 234 12.27 -14.07 19.96
N LEU A 235 11.15 -13.98 19.24
CA LEU A 235 9.99 -13.20 19.69
C LEU A 235 9.36 -13.74 20.98
N ARG A 236 9.34 -15.07 21.16
CA ARG A 236 8.85 -15.73 22.39
C ARG A 236 9.71 -15.45 23.61
N GLY A 237 11.01 -15.24 23.41
CA GLY A 237 11.95 -14.94 24.49
C GLY A 237 11.97 -13.48 24.92
N LEU A 238 11.16 -12.60 24.29
CA LEU A 238 11.10 -11.19 24.64
C LEU A 238 10.21 -10.98 25.87
N ASP A 239 10.70 -10.16 26.79
CA ASP A 239 9.94 -9.73 27.96
C ASP A 239 9.27 -8.38 27.71
N LEU A 240 7.95 -8.34 27.77
CA LEU A 240 7.19 -7.10 27.64
C LEU A 240 7.43 -6.14 28.81
N ALA A 241 7.74 -6.64 30.01
CA ALA A 241 8.02 -5.79 31.17
C ALA A 241 9.33 -5.02 31.03
N ALA A 242 10.29 -5.57 30.28
CA ALA A 242 11.54 -4.89 29.94
C ALA A 242 11.38 -3.86 28.79
N ALA A 243 10.23 -3.84 28.11
CA ALA A 243 10.02 -3.03 26.92
C ALA A 243 9.59 -1.60 27.24
N THR A 244 10.10 -0.64 26.49
CA THR A 244 9.78 0.78 26.66
C THR A 244 8.41 1.09 26.05
N PRO A 245 7.46 1.68 26.79
CA PRO A 245 6.18 2.10 26.24
C PRO A 245 6.37 3.26 25.25
N VAL A 246 5.64 3.23 24.15
CA VAL A 246 5.67 4.26 23.10
C VAL A 246 4.35 5.02 23.08
N ASP A 247 4.41 6.35 23.17
CA ASP A 247 3.24 7.23 23.09
C ASP A 247 2.75 7.43 21.64
N TYR A 248 2.41 6.32 20.98
CA TYR A 248 1.90 6.33 19.62
C TYR A 248 0.41 6.00 19.58
N LEU A 249 -0.39 6.96 19.11
CA LEU A 249 -1.81 6.77 18.86
C LEU A 249 -2.09 6.56 17.37
N ALA A 250 -2.47 5.34 17.01
CA ALA A 250 -2.95 5.06 15.65
C ALA A 250 -4.22 5.88 15.37
N ARG A 251 -4.34 6.50 14.18
CA ARG A 251 -5.52 7.31 13.80
C ARG A 251 -6.85 6.57 13.99
N ARG A 252 -6.90 5.26 13.71
CA ARG A 252 -8.10 4.41 13.90
C ARG A 252 -8.50 4.24 15.37
N GLY A 253 -7.61 4.58 16.30
CA GLY A 253 -7.81 4.54 17.75
C GLY A 253 -8.16 5.90 18.35
N ALA A 254 -8.08 7.00 17.60
CA ALA A 254 -8.28 8.36 18.13
C ALA A 254 -9.67 8.57 18.75
N GLY A 255 -10.71 7.99 18.15
CA GLY A 255 -12.08 8.02 18.66
C GLY A 255 -12.41 6.94 19.71
N LYS A 256 -11.45 6.11 20.14
CA LYS A 256 -11.71 5.04 21.12
C LYS A 256 -11.44 5.51 22.55
N PRO A 257 -12.21 5.01 23.55
CA PRO A 257 -11.87 5.15 24.96
C PRO A 257 -10.45 4.65 25.26
N ALA A 258 -9.77 5.26 26.25
CA ALA A 258 -8.37 5.01 26.55
C ALA A 258 -8.04 3.52 26.72
N GLU A 259 -8.89 2.78 27.43
CA GLU A 259 -8.80 1.33 27.67
C GLU A 259 -8.87 0.45 26.39
N ARG A 260 -9.48 0.97 25.32
CA ARG A 260 -9.63 0.30 24.02
C ARG A 260 -8.59 0.74 22.99
N ARG A 261 -7.71 1.68 23.35
CA ARG A 261 -6.60 2.10 22.48
C ARG A 261 -5.53 1.02 22.46
N GLY A 262 -4.87 0.88 21.32
CA GLY A 262 -3.73 -0.02 21.19
C GLY A 262 -2.51 0.63 21.84
N LEU A 263 -1.97 -0.01 22.87
CA LEU A 263 -0.66 0.29 23.46
C LEU A 263 0.45 -0.36 22.63
N TRP A 264 1.60 0.32 22.59
CA TRP A 264 2.80 -0.06 21.85
C TRP A 264 3.99 -0.06 22.80
N HIS A 265 4.85 -1.07 22.67
CA HIS A 265 6.12 -1.11 23.38
C HIS A 265 7.23 -1.49 22.41
N VAL A 266 8.45 -1.04 22.68
CA VAL A 266 9.62 -1.33 21.87
C VAL A 266 10.79 -1.85 22.70
N LEU A 267 11.53 -2.77 22.11
CA LEU A 267 12.85 -3.22 22.54
C LEU A 267 13.78 -3.10 21.33
N GLU A 268 15.07 -2.95 21.58
CA GLU A 268 16.05 -2.97 20.49
C GLU A 268 17.33 -3.70 20.83
N ASP A 269 17.95 -4.28 19.80
CA ASP A 269 19.30 -4.82 19.86
C ASP A 269 20.03 -4.70 18.50
N GLY A 270 21.26 -5.21 18.46
CA GLY A 270 22.06 -5.32 17.24
C GLY A 270 21.98 -6.69 16.58
N MET A 271 22.09 -6.72 15.26
CA MET A 271 22.22 -7.93 14.44
C MET A 271 23.31 -7.72 13.40
N THR A 272 24.03 -8.78 13.06
CA THR A 272 24.93 -8.81 11.89
C THR A 272 24.41 -9.81 10.87
N LEU A 273 24.52 -9.46 9.60
CA LEU A 273 24.16 -10.30 8.48
C LEU A 273 25.40 -10.57 7.64
N PRO A 274 25.98 -11.79 7.69
CA PRO A 274 27.09 -12.14 6.84
C PRO A 274 26.63 -12.27 5.38
N GLY A 275 27.52 -11.92 4.45
CA GLY A 275 27.27 -12.12 3.04
C GLY A 275 27.33 -13.58 2.59
N PRO A 276 26.74 -13.90 1.43
CA PRO A 276 26.70 -15.26 0.91
C PRO A 276 28.08 -15.80 0.54
N ARG A 277 29.06 -14.93 0.26
CA ARG A 277 30.46 -15.31 0.00
C ARG A 277 31.37 -14.72 1.07
N LYS A 278 32.48 -15.40 1.37
CA LYS A 278 33.45 -14.98 2.40
C LYS A 278 34.03 -13.56 2.20
N LYS A 279 34.09 -13.10 0.95
CA LYS A 279 34.58 -11.75 0.57
C LYS A 279 33.52 -10.66 0.70
N ASP A 280 32.26 -11.04 0.82
CA ASP A 280 31.16 -10.09 0.86
C ASP A 280 31.11 -9.42 2.26
N PRO A 281 30.88 -8.11 2.35
CA PRO A 281 30.93 -7.39 3.62
C PRO A 281 29.86 -7.84 4.62
N VAL A 282 30.19 -7.85 5.91
CA VAL A 282 29.18 -8.09 6.95
C VAL A 282 28.34 -6.83 7.13
N VAL A 283 27.03 -6.94 6.96
CA VAL A 283 26.10 -5.83 7.16
C VAL A 283 25.68 -5.77 8.62
N LYS A 284 25.84 -4.61 9.26
CA LYS A 284 25.36 -4.35 10.63
C LYS A 284 23.95 -3.77 10.57
N LEU A 285 23.07 -4.31 11.41
CA LEU A 285 21.65 -3.99 11.46
C LEU A 285 21.23 -3.75 12.91
N ARG A 286 20.20 -2.93 13.10
CA ARG A 286 19.43 -2.81 14.34
C ARG A 286 18.15 -3.60 14.18
N ARG A 287 17.76 -4.34 15.23
CA ARG A 287 16.43 -4.94 15.32
C ARG A 287 15.64 -4.16 16.36
N VAL A 288 14.51 -3.60 15.94
CA VAL A 288 13.53 -3.00 16.83
C VAL A 288 12.37 -3.96 16.94
N PHE A 289 12.23 -4.61 18.09
CA PHE A 289 11.09 -5.46 18.40
C PHE A 289 9.94 -4.57 18.87
N VAL A 290 8.78 -4.75 18.26
CA VAL A 290 7.59 -3.97 18.53
C VAL A 290 6.50 -4.89 19.03
N HIS A 291 5.98 -4.60 20.21
CA HIS A 291 4.77 -5.22 20.73
C HIS A 291 3.57 -4.32 20.49
N SER A 292 2.48 -4.90 19.97
CA SER A 292 1.20 -4.23 19.80
C SER A 292 0.10 -4.99 20.54
N SER A 293 -0.46 -4.37 21.57
CA SER A 293 -1.58 -4.94 22.34
C SER A 293 -2.81 -5.25 21.47
N ALA A 294 -3.07 -4.46 20.43
CA ALA A 294 -4.16 -4.71 19.49
C ALA A 294 -3.90 -5.98 18.65
N ARG A 295 -2.66 -6.18 18.18
CA ARG A 295 -2.27 -7.41 17.46
C ARG A 295 -2.28 -8.61 18.39
N ALA A 296 -1.84 -8.45 19.65
CA ALA A 296 -1.87 -9.51 20.65
C ALA A 296 -3.31 -10.00 20.92
N ARG A 297 -4.23 -9.06 21.21
CA ARG A 297 -5.66 -9.37 21.40
C ARG A 297 -6.28 -10.05 20.17
N ALA A 298 -5.93 -9.58 18.97
CA ALA A 298 -6.43 -10.19 17.72
C ALA A 298 -5.90 -11.61 17.52
N ALA A 299 -4.61 -11.86 17.80
CA ALA A 299 -4.00 -13.19 17.74
C ALA A 299 -4.65 -14.15 18.76
N ALA A 300 -4.81 -13.72 20.01
CA ALA A 300 -5.50 -14.48 21.04
C ALA A 300 -6.94 -14.84 20.66
N THR A 301 -7.71 -13.87 20.16
CA THR A 301 -9.10 -14.09 19.71
C THR A 301 -9.15 -15.08 18.54
N ALA A 302 -8.25 -14.95 17.57
CA ALA A 302 -8.18 -15.86 16.43
C ALA A 302 -7.80 -17.29 16.85
N ARG A 303 -6.87 -17.43 17.80
CA ARG A 303 -6.46 -18.72 18.36
C ARG A 303 -7.58 -19.38 19.16
N ALA A 304 -8.28 -18.65 20.03
CA ALA A 304 -9.44 -19.16 20.76
C ALA A 304 -10.50 -19.72 19.80
N LYS A 305 -10.92 -18.92 18.81
CA LYS A 305 -11.89 -19.34 17.79
C LYS A 305 -11.43 -20.56 16.98
N LYS A 306 -10.13 -20.69 16.74
CA LYS A 306 -9.53 -21.85 16.05
C LYS A 306 -9.63 -23.11 16.91
N LEU A 307 -9.31 -23.02 18.20
CA LEU A 307 -9.40 -24.13 19.16
C LEU A 307 -10.85 -24.56 19.40
N ASP A 308 -11.78 -23.60 19.53
CA ASP A 308 -13.21 -23.90 19.71
C ASP A 308 -13.77 -24.68 18.52
N ARG A 309 -13.44 -24.28 17.30
CA ARG A 309 -13.85 -25.00 16.09
C ARG A 309 -13.25 -26.41 16.01
N ALA A 310 -12.00 -26.58 16.44
CA ALA A 310 -11.38 -27.91 16.49
C ALA A 310 -12.04 -28.79 17.55
N ARG A 311 -12.34 -28.23 18.74
CA ARG A 311 -13.09 -28.89 19.81
C ARG A 311 -14.45 -29.37 19.33
N ASP A 312 -15.22 -28.50 18.66
CA ASP A 312 -16.54 -28.85 18.12
C ASP A 312 -16.46 -30.02 17.13
N ASP A 313 -15.45 -30.01 16.26
CA ASP A 313 -15.27 -31.08 15.26
C ASP A 313 -14.81 -32.39 15.91
N LEU A 314 -13.94 -32.35 16.92
CA LEU A 314 -13.51 -33.53 17.69
C LEU A 314 -14.67 -34.11 18.51
N GLN A 315 -15.48 -33.29 19.17
CA GLN A 315 -16.69 -33.75 19.87
C GLN A 315 -17.76 -34.31 18.93
N ARG A 316 -17.83 -33.83 17.68
CA ARG A 316 -18.68 -34.47 16.65
C ARG A 316 -18.12 -35.82 16.23
N LEU A 317 -16.79 -35.94 16.11
CA LEU A 317 -16.13 -37.21 15.81
C LEU A 317 -16.36 -38.23 16.94
N GLU A 318 -16.21 -37.84 18.21
CA GLU A 318 -16.50 -38.68 19.38
C GLU A 318 -17.92 -39.24 19.36
N ARG A 319 -18.92 -38.40 19.09
CA ARG A 319 -20.33 -38.82 18.97
C ARG A 319 -20.57 -39.78 17.80
N GLY A 320 -19.70 -39.78 16.79
CA GLY A 320 -19.79 -40.61 15.60
C GLY A 320 -18.97 -41.91 15.65
N LEU A 321 -18.27 -42.20 16.74
CA LEU A 321 -17.42 -43.38 16.87
C LEU A 321 -18.24 -44.68 16.75
N GLY A 322 -17.73 -45.65 15.99
CA GLY A 322 -18.42 -46.92 15.74
C GLY A 322 -19.58 -46.82 14.76
N SER A 323 -19.82 -45.65 14.15
CA SER A 323 -20.78 -45.50 13.05
C SER A 323 -20.22 -46.04 11.73
N ARG A 324 -21.08 -46.14 10.69
CA ARG A 324 -20.66 -46.53 9.33
C ARG A 324 -19.51 -45.70 8.76
N HIS A 325 -19.36 -44.44 9.21
CA HIS A 325 -18.33 -43.53 8.71
C HIS A 325 -17.01 -43.64 9.49
N TYR A 326 -17.06 -44.09 10.75
CA TYR A 326 -15.89 -44.22 11.64
C TYR A 326 -15.87 -45.60 12.31
N PRO A 327 -15.79 -46.71 11.54
CA PRO A 327 -15.86 -48.06 12.09
C PRO A 327 -14.56 -48.53 12.75
N THR A 328 -13.41 -47.95 12.38
CA THR A 328 -12.09 -48.42 12.82
C THR A 328 -11.23 -47.28 13.38
N PRO A 329 -10.25 -47.57 14.26
CA PRO A 329 -9.32 -46.57 14.78
C PRO A 329 -8.54 -45.86 13.67
N GLY A 330 -8.18 -46.56 12.60
CA GLY A 330 -7.50 -45.97 11.44
C GLY A 330 -8.33 -44.87 10.78
N LYS A 331 -9.65 -45.07 10.60
CA LYS A 331 -10.54 -44.02 10.06
C LYS A 331 -10.74 -42.84 11.00
N VAL A 332 -10.68 -43.09 12.31
CA VAL A 332 -10.71 -42.04 13.32
C VAL A 332 -9.41 -41.22 13.26
N ALA A 333 -8.25 -41.88 13.18
CA ALA A 333 -6.95 -41.23 13.02
C ALA A 333 -6.86 -40.39 11.73
N ASP A 334 -7.33 -40.91 10.59
CA ASP A 334 -7.43 -40.16 9.33
C ASP A 334 -8.25 -38.87 9.52
N ARG A 335 -9.39 -38.97 10.23
CA ARG A 335 -10.25 -37.82 10.47
C ARG A 335 -9.63 -36.81 11.42
N ILE A 336 -8.92 -37.26 12.45
CA ILE A 336 -8.14 -36.40 13.35
C ILE A 336 -7.09 -35.61 12.56
N ALA A 337 -6.35 -36.28 11.67
CA ALA A 337 -5.33 -35.62 10.83
C ALA A 337 -5.96 -34.53 9.94
N VAL A 338 -7.13 -34.80 9.35
CA VAL A 338 -7.89 -33.81 8.58
C VAL A 338 -8.31 -32.62 9.45
N ILE A 339 -8.88 -32.87 10.63
CA ILE A 339 -9.28 -31.80 11.56
C ILE A 339 -8.06 -30.97 11.97
N ALA A 340 -6.95 -31.62 12.35
CA ALA A 340 -5.73 -30.97 12.77
C ALA A 340 -5.14 -30.06 11.69
N ARG A 341 -5.15 -30.52 10.43
CA ARG A 341 -4.70 -29.76 9.26
C ARG A 341 -5.64 -28.60 8.92
N ASP A 342 -6.93 -28.88 8.75
CA ASP A 342 -7.91 -27.90 8.28
C ASP A 342 -8.14 -26.80 9.33
N ARG A 343 -8.07 -27.15 10.61
CA ARG A 343 -8.13 -26.20 11.72
C ARG A 343 -6.77 -25.62 12.10
N ARG A 344 -5.66 -26.11 11.53
CA ARG A 344 -4.28 -25.67 11.85
C ARG A 344 -3.99 -25.75 13.36
N VAL A 345 -4.33 -26.89 13.96
CA VAL A 345 -4.14 -27.19 15.39
C VAL A 345 -3.19 -28.35 15.65
N ALA A 346 -2.54 -28.89 14.61
CA ALA A 346 -1.60 -30.01 14.75
C ALA A 346 -0.48 -29.75 15.78
N GLY A 347 -0.05 -28.50 15.95
CA GLY A 347 0.97 -28.13 16.94
C GLY A 347 0.48 -28.03 18.39
N TYR A 348 -0.82 -28.18 18.65
CA TYR A 348 -1.39 -28.18 20.01
C TYR A 348 -2.15 -29.46 20.32
N LEU A 349 -2.64 -30.19 19.32
CA LEU A 349 -3.54 -31.32 19.51
C LEU A 349 -2.75 -32.60 19.76
N HIS A 350 -2.92 -33.18 20.95
CA HIS A 350 -2.59 -34.57 21.22
C HIS A 350 -3.87 -35.38 21.14
N ALA A 351 -3.92 -36.36 20.23
CA ALA A 351 -5.09 -37.19 20.03
C ALA A 351 -4.67 -38.62 19.67
N GLU A 352 -5.27 -39.59 20.35
CA GLU A 352 -5.01 -41.02 20.18
C GLU A 352 -6.33 -41.75 19.93
N ALA A 353 -6.35 -42.56 18.87
CA ALA A 353 -7.46 -43.45 18.57
C ALA A 353 -7.12 -44.86 19.04
N GLY A 354 -8.02 -45.48 19.82
CA GLY A 354 -7.84 -46.82 20.38
C GLY A 354 -9.00 -47.75 20.06
N ILE A 355 -8.98 -48.93 20.68
CA ILE A 355 -10.09 -49.89 20.65
C ILE A 355 -10.51 -50.15 22.09
N ALA A 356 -11.81 -50.09 22.35
CA ALA A 356 -12.38 -50.45 23.64
C ALA A 356 -12.25 -51.97 23.86
N PRO A 357 -11.57 -52.44 24.93
CA PRO A 357 -11.29 -53.86 25.14
C PRO A 357 -12.54 -54.74 25.30
N ASP A 358 -13.64 -54.13 25.76
CA ASP A 358 -14.91 -54.76 26.10
C ASP A 358 -15.90 -54.82 24.92
N THR A 359 -15.86 -53.83 24.02
CA THR A 359 -16.85 -53.67 22.96
C THR A 359 -16.28 -53.75 21.55
N GLY A 360 -14.95 -53.75 21.39
CA GLY A 360 -14.27 -53.74 20.09
C GLY A 360 -14.50 -52.45 19.27
N LYS A 361 -15.17 -51.44 19.86
CA LYS A 361 -15.47 -50.17 19.20
C LYS A 361 -14.28 -49.22 19.24
N PRO A 362 -14.14 -48.32 18.26
CA PRO A 362 -13.07 -47.33 18.30
C PRO A 362 -13.29 -46.31 19.43
N THR A 363 -12.21 -45.96 20.11
CA THR A 363 -12.17 -44.91 21.14
C THR A 363 -11.33 -43.73 20.66
N LEU A 364 -11.54 -42.57 21.28
CA LEU A 364 -10.78 -41.35 21.01
C LEU A 364 -10.49 -40.65 22.34
N ALA A 365 -9.21 -40.43 22.63
CA ALA A 365 -8.76 -39.57 23.72
C ALA A 365 -7.99 -38.39 23.11
N TRP A 366 -8.33 -37.16 23.50
CA TRP A 366 -7.62 -35.98 23.01
C TRP A 366 -7.58 -34.86 24.04
N HIS A 367 -6.55 -34.04 23.94
CA HIS A 367 -6.43 -32.78 24.67
C HIS A 367 -5.59 -31.79 23.86
N PHE A 368 -5.70 -30.51 24.21
CA PHE A 368 -4.77 -29.51 23.69
C PHE A 368 -3.63 -29.31 24.69
N ASP A 369 -2.39 -29.32 24.21
CA ASP A 369 -1.20 -28.98 24.99
C ASP A 369 -1.23 -27.49 25.35
N GLN A 370 -1.43 -27.22 26.64
CA GLN A 370 -1.45 -25.87 27.17
C GLN A 370 -0.08 -25.20 27.07
N ASN A 371 1.02 -25.93 27.21
CA ASN A 371 2.37 -25.37 27.09
C ASN A 371 2.65 -24.90 25.66
N ALA A 372 2.21 -25.67 24.65
CA ALA A 372 2.32 -25.25 23.25
C ALA A 372 1.47 -24.01 22.93
N ILE A 373 0.28 -23.90 23.54
CA ILE A 373 -0.59 -22.72 23.41
C ILE A 373 0.06 -21.50 24.06
N ASP A 374 0.57 -21.64 25.29
CA ASP A 374 1.20 -20.56 26.03
C ASP A 374 2.50 -20.09 25.36
N ALA A 375 3.28 -21.03 24.82
CA ALA A 375 4.48 -20.71 24.05
C ALA A 375 4.14 -19.94 22.76
N GLU A 376 3.04 -20.25 22.06
CA GLU A 376 2.60 -19.41 20.94
C GLU A 376 2.09 -18.04 21.42
N ALA A 377 1.33 -18.01 22.51
CA ALA A 377 0.79 -16.78 23.09
C ALA A 377 1.91 -15.81 23.52
N ALA A 378 3.08 -16.31 23.93
CA ALA A 378 4.23 -15.48 24.27
C ALA A 378 4.73 -14.60 23.11
N ALA A 379 4.53 -15.02 21.85
CA ALA A 379 4.89 -14.22 20.67
C ALA A 379 3.75 -13.30 20.20
N ASP A 380 2.59 -13.32 20.85
CA ASP A 380 1.45 -12.54 20.41
C ASP A 380 1.75 -11.04 20.42
N GLY A 381 1.41 -10.36 19.34
CA GLY A 381 1.61 -8.92 19.20
C GLY A 381 3.03 -8.47 18.89
N TRP A 382 4.03 -9.35 19.06
CA TRP A 382 5.42 -9.07 18.72
C TRP A 382 5.70 -9.18 17.21
N TYR A 383 6.51 -8.27 16.71
CA TYR A 383 7.14 -8.34 15.39
C TYR A 383 8.44 -7.52 15.42
N ALA A 384 9.36 -7.76 14.49
CA ALA A 384 10.61 -7.02 14.43
C ALA A 384 10.66 -6.10 13.19
N LEU A 385 11.28 -4.95 13.35
CA LEU A 385 11.72 -4.05 12.28
C LEU A 385 13.24 -4.11 12.20
N LEU A 386 13.78 -4.10 10.98
CA LEU A 386 15.20 -3.98 10.72
C LEU A 386 15.51 -2.57 10.22
N SER A 387 16.63 -2.02 10.66
CA SER A 387 17.11 -0.71 10.23
C SER A 387 18.64 -0.62 10.28
N ASN A 388 19.23 0.28 9.51
CA ASN A 388 20.64 0.70 9.63
C ASN A 388 20.78 2.14 10.14
N LEU A 389 19.69 2.77 10.60
CA LEU A 389 19.72 4.13 11.12
C LEU A 389 20.57 4.20 12.40
N ASP A 390 21.33 5.27 12.55
CA ASP A 390 22.11 5.50 13.76
C ASP A 390 21.20 5.78 14.97
N PRO A 391 21.49 5.21 16.17
CA PRO A 391 20.70 5.46 17.38
C PRO A 391 20.60 6.93 17.78
N GLY A 392 21.63 7.75 17.50
CA GLY A 392 21.60 9.19 17.75
C GLY A 392 20.69 9.96 16.79
N HIS A 393 20.41 9.42 15.61
CA HIS A 393 19.47 10.01 14.64
C HIS A 393 18.03 9.54 14.83
N ALA A 394 17.83 8.26 15.19
CA ALA A 394 16.51 7.71 15.44
C ALA A 394 16.56 6.59 16.50
N ASP A 395 15.88 6.80 17.62
CA ASP A 395 15.64 5.78 18.63
C ASP A 395 14.59 4.75 18.16
N ALA A 396 14.36 3.71 18.96
CA ALA A 396 13.40 2.65 18.66
C ALA A 396 11.96 3.16 18.48
N GLU A 397 11.56 4.18 19.26
CA GLU A 397 10.26 4.82 19.14
C GLU A 397 10.12 5.54 17.79
N GLN A 398 11.13 6.34 17.42
CA GLN A 398 11.15 7.07 16.17
C GLN A 398 11.15 6.13 14.97
N ILE A 399 11.89 5.01 15.03
CA ILE A 399 11.84 3.96 13.99
C ILE A 399 10.40 3.43 13.83
N LEU A 400 9.70 3.15 14.93
CA LEU A 400 8.31 2.71 14.88
C LEU A 400 7.40 3.79 14.26
N ARG A 401 7.55 5.05 14.65
CA ARG A 401 6.75 6.17 14.10
C ARG A 401 6.98 6.35 12.60
N LEU A 402 8.24 6.31 12.16
CA LEU A 402 8.62 6.39 10.75
C LEU A 402 8.02 5.23 9.95
N TYR A 403 8.09 4.01 10.47
CA TYR A 403 7.48 2.83 9.86
C TYR A 403 5.96 2.95 9.76
N LYS A 404 5.27 3.39 10.82
CA LYS A 404 3.80 3.54 10.83
C LYS A 404 3.27 4.58 9.86
N GLY A 405 4.12 5.51 9.39
CA GLY A 405 3.81 6.40 8.27
C GLY A 405 3.40 5.68 6.98
N GLN A 406 3.80 4.41 6.81
CA GLN A 406 3.49 3.59 5.63
C GLN A 406 1.99 3.39 5.37
N GLU A 407 1.12 3.48 6.38
CA GLU A 407 -0.34 3.33 6.17
C GLU A 407 -0.92 4.38 5.20
N ALA A 408 -0.30 5.57 5.10
CA ALA A 408 -0.73 6.58 4.12
C ALA A 408 -0.48 6.12 2.68
N VAL A 409 0.57 5.33 2.48
CA VAL A 409 1.02 4.81 1.20
C VAL A 409 0.16 3.62 0.77
N GLU A 410 -0.25 2.75 1.69
CA GLU A 410 -1.21 1.66 1.41
C GLU A 410 -2.52 2.21 0.81
N ARG A 411 -2.99 3.36 1.30
CA ARG A 411 -4.17 4.05 0.72
C ARG A 411 -3.92 4.50 -0.72
N ARG A 412 -2.70 4.92 -1.06
CA ARG A 412 -2.33 5.32 -2.44
C ARG A 412 -2.37 4.14 -3.39
N TYR A 413 -1.90 2.97 -2.96
CA TYR A 413 -2.04 1.75 -3.77
C TYR A 413 -3.51 1.36 -3.98
N SER A 414 -4.38 1.61 -3.01
CA SER A 414 -5.82 1.44 -3.21
C SER A 414 -6.39 2.44 -4.22
N ALA A 415 -5.93 3.70 -4.22
CA ALA A 415 -6.33 4.71 -5.20
C ALA A 415 -5.86 4.37 -6.62
N PHE A 416 -4.62 3.90 -6.74
CA PHE A 416 -4.03 3.40 -7.98
C PHE A 416 -4.83 2.23 -8.55
N LYS A 417 -5.19 1.23 -7.72
CA LYS A 417 -5.96 0.05 -8.19
C LYS A 417 -7.44 0.30 -8.42
N GLY A 418 -8.05 1.21 -7.67
CA GLY A 418 -9.49 1.47 -7.69
C GLY A 418 -9.86 2.63 -8.61
N PRO A 419 -10.01 3.86 -8.09
CA PRO A 419 -10.48 5.04 -8.84
C PRO A 419 -9.76 5.29 -10.18
N LEU A 420 -8.44 5.05 -10.26
CA LEU A 420 -7.66 5.27 -11.48
C LEU A 420 -7.73 4.09 -12.49
N ALA A 421 -8.48 3.03 -12.16
CA ALA A 421 -8.82 1.90 -13.04
C ALA A 421 -7.63 1.12 -13.64
N VAL A 422 -6.52 0.98 -12.89
CA VAL A 422 -5.35 0.16 -13.33
C VAL A 422 -5.69 -1.33 -13.42
N THR A 423 -6.76 -1.78 -12.76
CA THR A 423 -7.04 -3.21 -12.52
C THR A 423 -7.52 -4.00 -13.74
N THR A 424 -7.81 -3.35 -14.87
CA THR A 424 -8.17 -4.07 -16.10
C THR A 424 -7.52 -3.42 -17.32
N LEU A 425 -6.31 -3.86 -17.63
CA LEU A 425 -5.58 -3.41 -18.83
C LEU A 425 -5.79 -4.42 -19.96
N TYR A 426 -6.47 -3.96 -21.02
CA TYR A 426 -6.63 -4.68 -22.29
C TYR A 426 -5.68 -4.09 -23.33
N LEU A 427 -4.38 -4.40 -23.21
CA LEU A 427 -3.35 -3.87 -24.09
C LEU A 427 -2.62 -5.00 -24.80
N LYS A 428 -2.29 -4.81 -26.09
CA LYS A 428 -1.77 -5.88 -26.96
C LYS A 428 -0.31 -6.27 -26.68
N ASN A 429 0.53 -5.32 -26.26
CA ASN A 429 1.97 -5.54 -26.01
C ASN A 429 2.39 -4.98 -24.64
N ASN A 430 3.56 -5.41 -24.17
CA ASN A 430 4.14 -5.04 -22.89
C ASN A 430 4.64 -3.58 -22.85
N ARG A 431 5.13 -3.07 -23.98
CA ARG A 431 5.54 -1.66 -24.12
C ARG A 431 4.39 -0.70 -23.78
N ARG A 432 3.23 -0.88 -24.42
CA ARG A 432 2.02 -0.09 -24.20
C ARG A 432 1.55 -0.12 -22.75
N VAL A 433 1.74 -1.26 -22.09
CA VAL A 433 1.42 -1.40 -20.67
C VAL A 433 2.32 -0.50 -19.83
N ALA A 434 3.62 -0.46 -20.10
CA ALA A 434 4.56 0.41 -19.40
C ALA A 434 4.26 1.91 -19.65
N GLU A 435 3.97 2.28 -20.90
CA GLU A 435 3.59 3.65 -21.29
C GLU A 435 2.34 4.12 -20.52
N LEU A 436 1.29 3.29 -20.48
CA LEU A 436 0.05 3.62 -19.80
C LEU A 436 0.21 3.67 -18.27
N ILE A 437 1.05 2.81 -17.68
CA ILE A 437 1.39 2.89 -16.25
C ILE A 437 1.98 4.26 -15.93
N THR A 438 2.88 4.79 -16.77
CA THR A 438 3.45 6.11 -16.56
C THR A 438 2.38 7.20 -16.56
N VAL A 439 1.46 7.20 -17.52
CA VAL A 439 0.33 8.15 -17.55
C VAL A 439 -0.51 8.04 -16.27
N ILE A 440 -0.79 6.82 -15.79
CA ILE A 440 -1.59 6.63 -14.58
C ILE A 440 -0.85 7.08 -13.32
N CYS A 441 0.47 6.87 -13.24
CA CYS A 441 1.28 7.36 -12.13
C CYS A 441 1.36 8.89 -12.12
N LEU A 442 1.45 9.55 -13.28
CA LEU A 442 1.37 11.01 -13.39
C LEU A 442 0.00 11.53 -12.92
N ALA A 443 -1.09 10.85 -13.29
CA ALA A 443 -2.41 11.15 -12.77
C ALA A 443 -2.48 10.98 -11.24
N LEU A 444 -1.93 9.89 -10.71
CA LEU A 444 -1.87 9.67 -9.26
C LEU A 444 -1.05 10.76 -8.54
N LEU A 445 0.04 11.23 -9.14
CA LEU A 445 0.83 12.35 -8.61
C LEU A 445 -0.02 13.61 -8.49
N ILE A 446 -0.71 14.02 -9.55
CA ILE A 446 -1.60 15.18 -9.54
C ILE A 446 -2.72 15.01 -8.51
N PHE A 447 -3.38 13.86 -8.49
CA PHE A 447 -4.43 13.58 -7.50
C PHE A 447 -3.94 13.78 -6.07
N CYS A 448 -2.75 13.24 -5.75
CA CYS A 448 -2.19 13.36 -4.41
C CYS A 448 -1.72 14.80 -4.10
N LEU A 449 -1.23 15.55 -5.09
CA LEU A 449 -0.84 16.95 -4.94
C LEU A 449 -2.06 17.85 -4.66
N VAL A 450 -3.17 17.64 -5.38
CA VAL A 450 -4.42 18.37 -5.12
C VAL A 450 -4.90 18.12 -3.70
N GLU A 451 -4.94 16.85 -3.26
CA GLU A 451 -5.32 16.51 -1.89
C GLU A 451 -4.38 17.10 -0.83
N ARG A 452 -3.07 17.10 -1.10
CA ARG A 452 -2.06 17.69 -0.20
C ARG A 452 -2.29 19.20 -0.08
N GLN A 453 -2.47 19.91 -1.18
CA GLN A 453 -2.68 21.36 -1.18
C GLN A 453 -3.96 21.73 -0.43
N VAL A 454 -5.07 21.03 -0.71
CA VAL A 454 -6.33 21.23 0.02
C VAL A 454 -6.15 21.02 1.53
N ARG A 455 -5.38 20.01 1.95
CA ARG A 455 -5.09 19.77 3.38
C ARG A 455 -4.20 20.83 4.02
N GLN A 456 -3.27 21.39 3.26
CA GLN A 456 -2.38 22.46 3.76
C GLN A 456 -3.13 23.78 3.94
N ASP A 457 -4.07 24.05 3.03
CA ASP A 457 -4.84 25.30 3.01
C ASP A 457 -6.10 25.22 3.89
N TRP A 458 -6.54 24.03 4.31
CA TRP A 458 -7.72 23.86 5.17
C TRP A 458 -7.46 24.37 6.60
N PRO A 459 -8.12 25.48 7.05
CA PRO A 459 -7.79 26.15 8.31
C PRO A 459 -8.02 25.30 9.57
N TYR A 460 -8.93 24.32 9.50
CA TYR A 460 -9.30 23.45 10.63
C TYR A 460 -8.45 22.17 10.76
N ALA A 461 -7.50 21.93 9.86
CA ALA A 461 -6.66 20.72 9.88
C ALA A 461 -5.35 20.86 10.69
N ARG A 462 -5.01 22.08 11.14
CA ARG A 462 -3.85 22.30 12.02
C ARG A 462 -4.24 21.98 13.48
N PRO A 463 -3.61 21.01 14.16
CA PRO A 463 -3.59 21.05 15.62
C PRO A 463 -2.95 22.38 16.03
N PRO A 464 -3.47 23.07 17.06
CA PRO A 464 -2.89 24.33 17.49
C PRO A 464 -1.42 24.10 17.82
N ARG A 465 -0.53 24.87 17.19
CA ARG A 465 0.86 24.99 17.64
C ARG A 465 0.77 25.32 19.12
N SER A 466 1.33 24.47 19.98
CA SER A 466 1.47 24.76 21.40
C SER A 466 2.29 26.05 21.53
N ARG A 467 1.61 27.20 21.60
CA ARG A 467 2.18 28.37 22.23
C ARG A 467 2.43 27.96 23.67
N ALA A 468 3.70 28.08 24.07
CA ALA A 468 4.13 27.84 25.44
C ALA A 468 3.11 28.45 26.41
N CYS A 469 2.53 27.60 27.26
CA CYS A 469 1.75 28.04 28.40
C CYS A 469 2.66 28.84 29.34
N THR A 470 2.69 30.15 29.19
CA THR A 470 2.99 31.03 30.29
C THR A 470 1.74 31.13 31.16
N ARG A 471 1.86 30.64 32.40
CA ARG A 471 0.86 30.71 33.47
C ARG A 471 0.20 32.10 33.56
N GLY A 472 -1.13 32.11 33.53
CA GLY A 472 -1.98 33.21 33.98
C GLY A 472 -3.37 32.63 34.22
N GLY A 473 -3.91 32.79 35.43
CA GLY A 473 -5.15 32.15 35.91
C GLY A 473 -6.42 32.55 35.14
N PRO A 474 -7.56 31.90 35.45
CA PRO A 474 -8.79 32.06 34.67
C PRO A 474 -9.52 33.35 35.05
N PRO A 475 -10.19 34.05 34.11
CA PRO A 475 -11.31 34.89 34.43
C PRO A 475 -12.64 34.16 34.17
N SER A 476 -13.59 34.40 35.06
CA SER A 476 -14.97 33.91 35.12
C SER A 476 -15.82 34.32 33.90
N PRO A 477 -16.95 33.63 33.62
CA PRO A 477 -17.82 33.95 32.49
C PRO A 477 -18.79 35.10 32.83
N PRO A 478 -19.21 35.92 31.85
CA PRO A 478 -20.45 36.68 31.97
C PRO A 478 -21.59 35.97 31.22
N ASP A 479 -22.71 35.84 31.93
CA ASP A 479 -24.06 35.70 31.39
C ASP A 479 -24.39 36.83 30.42
N GLY A 480 -25.22 36.55 29.40
CA GLY A 480 -25.79 37.61 28.58
C GLY A 480 -26.37 37.16 27.25
N SER A 481 -27.66 36.85 27.28
CA SER A 481 -28.57 36.69 26.15
C SER A 481 -28.50 37.82 25.10
N SER A 482 -28.51 37.46 23.82
CA SER A 482 -29.27 38.21 22.80
C SER A 482 -29.45 37.39 21.53
N SER A 483 -30.70 37.03 21.28
CA SER A 483 -31.28 36.48 20.07
C SER A 483 -31.36 37.52 18.94
N THR A 484 -31.06 37.11 17.69
CA THR A 484 -31.69 37.73 16.50
C THR A 484 -31.68 36.80 15.28
N HIS A 485 -32.89 36.29 14.98
CA HIS A 485 -33.53 36.08 13.67
C HIS A 485 -32.85 35.40 12.45
N TRP A 486 -33.51 34.29 12.06
CA TRP A 486 -33.75 33.65 10.74
C TRP A 486 -33.97 34.60 9.52
N PRO A 487 -34.18 34.16 8.23
CA PRO A 487 -34.45 32.81 7.68
C PRO A 487 -33.79 32.47 6.31
N VAL A 488 -33.78 31.21 5.86
CA VAL A 488 -34.08 30.86 4.44
C VAL A 488 -34.80 29.50 4.36
N SER A 489 -36.08 29.62 4.01
CA SER A 489 -36.99 28.75 3.24
C SER A 489 -36.44 27.49 2.54
N GLY A 490 -37.19 26.40 2.68
CA GLY A 490 -36.98 25.14 1.96
C GLY A 490 -37.60 25.08 0.57
N SER A 491 -37.29 23.98 -0.13
CA SER A 491 -38.18 23.30 -1.07
C SER A 491 -37.64 21.88 -1.32
N SER A 492 -38.57 20.94 -1.27
CA SER A 492 -38.49 19.49 -1.28
C SER A 492 -37.92 18.85 -2.55
N LEU A 493 -37.08 17.82 -2.38
CA LEU A 493 -36.73 16.84 -3.41
C LEU A 493 -37.85 15.78 -3.53
N VAL A 494 -38.45 15.67 -4.72
CA VAL A 494 -39.31 14.56 -5.14
C VAL A 494 -38.40 13.35 -5.48
N PRO A 495 -38.74 12.12 -5.06
CA PRO A 495 -37.90 10.95 -5.32
C PRO A 495 -38.15 10.42 -6.74
N ALA A 496 -37.12 10.41 -7.60
CA ALA A 496 -37.15 9.68 -8.85
C ALA A 496 -36.62 8.26 -8.65
N SER A 497 -37.45 7.33 -9.10
CA SER A 497 -37.40 5.88 -9.03
C SER A 497 -36.15 5.22 -9.60
N HIS A 498 -35.86 4.04 -9.05
CA HIS A 498 -34.86 3.06 -9.45
C HIS A 498 -34.67 2.88 -10.96
N HIS A 499 -33.45 3.15 -11.44
CA HIS A 499 -32.80 2.35 -12.49
C HIS A 499 -31.33 2.15 -12.13
N ARG A 500 -30.93 0.89 -11.96
CA ARG A 500 -29.53 0.49 -11.76
C ARG A 500 -28.81 0.57 -13.11
N SER A 501 -27.96 1.57 -13.28
CA SER A 501 -26.88 1.57 -14.27
C SER A 501 -25.56 1.83 -13.53
N PHE A 502 -24.59 0.93 -13.71
CA PHE A 502 -23.21 1.11 -13.25
C PHE A 502 -22.58 2.31 -13.97
N LEU A 503 -22.76 3.51 -13.45
CA LEU A 503 -22.10 4.72 -13.93
C LEU A 503 -20.93 5.03 -13.00
N ASN A 504 -19.72 5.03 -13.58
CA ASN A 504 -18.50 5.55 -12.99
C ASN A 504 -18.76 6.96 -12.42
N ARG A 505 -18.73 7.10 -11.09
CA ARG A 505 -18.73 8.42 -10.46
C ARG A 505 -17.36 9.07 -10.66
N PRO A 506 -17.29 10.38 -10.96
CA PRO A 506 -16.01 11.08 -11.10
C PRO A 506 -15.21 11.04 -9.79
N ILE A 507 -13.91 10.78 -9.90
CA ILE A 507 -12.98 10.52 -8.77
C ILE A 507 -12.98 11.70 -7.77
N PHE A 508 -13.14 12.93 -8.26
CA PHE A 508 -13.24 14.11 -7.41
C PHE A 508 -14.53 14.16 -6.57
N SER A 509 -15.65 13.59 -7.02
CA SER A 509 -16.88 13.52 -6.23
C SER A 509 -16.75 12.59 -5.02
N SER A 510 -15.98 11.50 -5.15
CA SER A 510 -15.64 10.61 -4.03
C SER A 510 -14.68 11.23 -3.01
N ALA A 511 -13.78 12.13 -3.43
CA ALA A 511 -12.89 12.81 -2.50
C ALA A 511 -13.65 13.76 -1.56
N PHE A 512 -14.72 14.42 -2.03
CA PHE A 512 -15.55 15.31 -1.20
C PHE A 512 -16.56 14.55 -0.31
N SER A 513 -17.09 13.41 -0.78
CA SER A 513 -18.11 12.67 -0.02
C SER A 513 -17.58 11.92 1.22
N ILE A 514 -16.26 11.76 1.37
CA ILE A 514 -15.64 11.12 2.55
C ILE A 514 -15.50 12.09 3.73
N TYR A 515 -15.77 13.39 3.53
CA TYR A 515 -15.61 14.44 4.55
C TYR A 515 -16.94 15.01 5.08
N SER A 516 -18.05 14.31 4.83
CA SER A 516 -19.37 14.63 5.39
C SER A 516 -19.89 13.47 6.24
N THR A 517 -19.15 13.10 7.30
CA THR A 517 -19.64 12.47 8.55
C THR A 517 -18.54 12.42 9.59
#